data_AF-A0A7S2MMH5-F1
#
_entry.id   AF-A0A7S2MMH5-F1
#
_cell.length_a   1.000
_cell.length_b   1.000
_cell.length_c   1.000
_cell.angle_alpha   90.00
_cell.angle_beta   90.00
_cell.angle_gamma   90.00
#
_symmetry.space_group_name_H-M   'P 1'
#
loop_
_entity.id
_entity.type
_entity.pdbx_description
1 polymer ?
#
loop_
_entity_poly.entity_id
_entity_poly.type
_entity_poly.pdbx_seq_one_letter_code
_entity_poly.pdbx_strand_id
1 'polypeptide(L)'
;ALQSTYRTCRDIVHNTSLLTCHDRCEGAVQWRQDVAYRTILLLRITMAALEFQSQNVNAMEMVSTSNRLVSSTVGNDVERSESKQRVMKWAHGNRDLSDENFRAPIVLAYNLRSEIMKQRSGGYLEKKRTDTKTFMHVNEELKVLGFVSDYVAAFHGLKKLMTTPFPFPLVQMARTFLFFWVFTIPFAIVGDISDPIDAMIINFFITYGFIGLEYVSMELDDPYGDDANDFDDLGMAQLVFEDIYITIYKTDGAESADELRSRVWNRCNKMNALQDYQNNLNADMAESLREISKNVDV
;
A
#
# COMPACT_ATOMS: atom_id res chain seq x y z
N ALA A 1 -12.50 -5.13 -3.05
CA ALA A 1 -12.00 -3.76 -3.26
C ALA A 1 -10.54 -3.76 -3.70
N LEU A 2 -9.66 -4.45 -2.97
CA LEU A 2 -8.24 -4.63 -3.31
C LEU A 2 -7.98 -5.03 -4.78
N GLN A 3 -8.60 -6.11 -5.25
CA GLN A 3 -8.45 -6.56 -6.64
C GLN A 3 -8.84 -5.48 -7.66
N SER A 4 -9.85 -4.66 -7.34
CA SER A 4 -10.26 -3.54 -8.19
C SER A 4 -9.18 -2.46 -8.23
N THR A 5 -8.59 -2.13 -7.08
CA THR A 5 -7.47 -1.18 -6.97
C THR A 5 -6.29 -1.63 -7.84
N TYR A 6 -5.88 -2.89 -7.71
CA TYR A 6 -4.77 -3.46 -8.48
C TYR A 6 -5.08 -3.55 -9.98
N ARG A 7 -6.30 -3.96 -10.34
CA ARG A 7 -6.77 -3.94 -11.72
C ARG A 7 -6.72 -2.53 -12.32
N THR A 8 -7.19 -1.50 -11.60
CA THR A 8 -7.19 -0.12 -12.13
C THR A 8 -5.78 0.39 -12.38
N CYS A 9 -4.78 0.04 -11.55
CA CYS A 9 -3.37 0.35 -11.82
C CYS A 9 -2.89 -0.23 -13.15
N ARG A 10 -3.19 -1.51 -13.41
CA ARG A 10 -2.87 -2.13 -14.71
C ARG A 10 -3.57 -1.41 -15.86
N ASP A 11 -4.87 -1.13 -15.70
CA ASP A 11 -5.69 -0.54 -16.75
C ASP A 11 -5.22 0.88 -17.10
N ILE A 12 -4.69 1.66 -16.14
CA ILE A 12 -4.05 2.96 -16.40
C ILE A 12 -2.89 2.81 -17.40
N VAL A 13 -1.94 1.91 -17.12
CA VAL A 13 -0.77 1.73 -18.00
C VAL A 13 -1.19 1.14 -19.33
N HIS A 14 -2.07 0.14 -19.32
CA HIS A 14 -2.55 -0.50 -20.54
C HIS A 14 -3.21 0.51 -21.49
N ASN A 15 -4.14 1.31 -20.99
CA ASN A 15 -4.82 2.31 -21.83
C ASN A 15 -3.88 3.43 -22.25
N THR A 16 -2.99 3.89 -21.38
CA THR A 16 -1.98 4.90 -21.75
C THR A 16 -1.07 4.41 -22.89
N SER A 17 -0.59 3.17 -22.78
CA SER A 17 0.29 2.56 -23.78
C SER A 17 -0.44 2.26 -25.09
N LEU A 18 -1.69 1.78 -25.05
CA LEU A 18 -2.49 1.56 -26.26
C LEU A 18 -2.80 2.86 -27.00
N LEU A 19 -3.24 3.89 -26.29
CA LEU A 19 -3.64 5.16 -26.90
C LEU A 19 -2.45 5.91 -27.53
N THR A 20 -1.24 5.66 -27.03
CA THR A 20 -0.02 6.31 -27.53
C THR A 20 0.90 5.39 -28.32
N CYS A 21 0.47 4.16 -28.65
CA CYS A 21 1.30 3.16 -29.35
C CYS A 21 1.80 3.61 -30.73
N HIS A 22 1.10 4.57 -31.35
CA HIS A 22 1.45 5.11 -32.66
C HIS A 22 2.63 6.10 -32.61
N ASP A 23 2.91 6.71 -31.45
CA ASP A 23 3.98 7.68 -31.27
C ASP A 23 5.18 7.01 -30.60
N ARG A 24 6.23 6.77 -31.40
CA ARG A 24 7.49 6.14 -30.99
C ARG A 24 8.64 7.13 -30.80
N CYS A 25 8.33 8.41 -30.64
CA CYS A 25 9.35 9.40 -30.31
C CYS A 25 9.91 9.13 -28.92
N GLU A 26 11.19 9.45 -28.70
CA GLU A 26 11.87 9.21 -27.43
C GLU A 26 11.13 9.85 -26.25
N GLY A 27 10.58 11.06 -26.44
CA GLY A 27 9.73 11.72 -25.43
C GLY A 27 8.44 10.96 -25.11
N ALA A 28 7.84 10.26 -26.07
CA ALA A 28 6.61 9.50 -25.87
C ALA A 28 6.89 8.21 -25.08
N VAL A 29 8.01 7.56 -25.39
CA VAL A 29 8.52 6.39 -24.65
C VAL A 29 8.85 6.78 -23.21
N GLN A 30 9.60 7.86 -23.01
CA GLN A 30 9.94 8.36 -21.67
C GLN A 30 8.70 8.71 -20.86
N TRP A 31 7.71 9.36 -21.47
CA TRP A 31 6.45 9.68 -20.79
C TRP A 31 5.66 8.43 -20.39
N ARG A 32 5.55 7.42 -21.27
CA ARG A 32 4.93 6.13 -20.93
C ARG A 32 5.67 5.44 -19.80
N GLN A 33 7.00 5.42 -19.83
CA GLN A 33 7.82 4.87 -18.75
C GLN A 33 7.61 5.60 -17.44
N ASP A 34 7.50 6.93 -17.42
CA ASP A 34 7.26 7.71 -16.21
C ASP A 34 5.86 7.47 -15.64
N VAL A 35 4.83 7.33 -16.49
CA VAL A 35 3.47 6.95 -16.07
C VAL A 35 3.47 5.53 -15.49
N ALA A 36 4.11 4.58 -16.17
CA ALA A 36 4.23 3.19 -15.70
C ALA A 36 4.97 3.11 -14.35
N TYR A 37 6.11 3.80 -14.24
CA TYR A 37 6.90 3.87 -13.01
C TYR A 37 6.10 4.45 -11.84
N ARG A 38 5.37 5.56 -12.05
CA ARG A 38 4.53 6.16 -11.00
C ARG A 38 3.36 5.27 -10.61
N THR A 39 2.84 4.48 -11.54
CA THR A 39 1.76 3.52 -11.27
C THR A 39 2.27 2.32 -10.46
N ILE A 40 3.46 1.81 -10.78
CA ILE A 40 4.14 0.77 -9.97
C ILE A 40 4.41 1.28 -8.56
N LEU A 41 4.90 2.52 -8.44
CA LEU A 41 5.15 3.16 -7.16
C LEU A 41 3.85 3.33 -6.34
N LEU A 42 2.76 3.73 -7.00
CA LEU A 42 1.44 3.82 -6.39
C LEU A 42 0.98 2.46 -5.85
N LEU A 43 1.15 1.38 -6.61
CA LEU A 43 0.81 0.02 -6.19
C LEU A 43 1.60 -0.38 -4.93
N ARG A 44 2.92 -0.19 -4.94
CA ARG A 44 3.79 -0.52 -3.81
C ARG A 44 3.43 0.24 -2.54
N ILE A 45 3.08 1.51 -2.67
CA ILE A 45 2.71 2.35 -1.53
C ILE A 45 1.28 2.08 -1.07
N THR A 46 0.42 1.59 -1.95
CA THR A 46 -0.88 1.05 -1.57
C THR A 46 -0.69 -0.18 -0.69
N MET A 47 0.13 -1.14 -1.11
CA MET A 47 0.47 -2.36 -0.35
C MET A 47 1.04 -2.00 1.03
N ALA A 48 2.07 -1.14 1.08
CA ALA A 48 2.66 -0.68 2.34
C ALA A 48 1.68 0.08 3.25
N ALA A 49 0.65 0.72 2.70
CA ALA A 49 -0.39 1.39 3.49
C ALA A 49 -1.41 0.39 4.07
N LEU A 50 -1.57 -0.79 3.45
CA LEU A 50 -2.44 -1.87 3.94
C LEU A 50 -1.73 -2.70 5.00
N GLU A 51 -0.49 -3.10 4.71
CA GLU A 51 0.39 -3.86 5.62
C GLU A 51 0.90 -3.01 6.81
N PHE A 52 0.53 -1.73 6.91
CA PHE A 52 1.03 -0.87 7.99
C PHE A 52 0.65 -1.38 9.38
N GLN A 53 -0.54 -1.98 9.53
CA GLN A 53 -1.02 -2.51 10.81
C GLN A 53 -0.18 -3.70 11.29
N SER A 54 0.33 -4.53 10.37
CA SER A 54 1.17 -5.70 10.67
C SER A 54 2.67 -5.37 10.71
N GLN A 55 3.19 -4.68 9.68
CA GLN A 55 4.63 -4.50 9.46
C GLN A 55 5.18 -3.14 9.94
N ASN A 56 4.33 -2.20 10.36
CA ASN A 56 4.71 -0.84 10.82
C ASN A 56 5.57 -0.03 9.82
N VAL A 57 5.52 -0.35 8.52
CA VAL A 57 6.28 0.38 7.48
C VAL A 57 5.56 1.68 7.10
N ASN A 58 6.21 2.83 7.33
CA ASN A 58 5.63 4.13 7.00
C ASN A 58 5.52 4.37 5.48
N ALA A 59 4.35 4.11 4.91
CA ALA A 59 4.04 4.37 3.50
C ALA A 59 4.32 5.83 3.08
N MET A 60 4.09 6.80 3.96
CA MET A 60 4.35 8.22 3.67
C MET A 60 5.85 8.55 3.61
N GLU A 61 6.68 7.83 4.37
CA GLU A 61 8.12 7.93 4.29
C GLU A 61 8.63 7.38 2.95
N MET A 62 8.07 6.25 2.49
CA MET A 62 8.34 5.71 1.15
C MET A 62 7.99 6.70 0.02
N VAL A 63 6.86 7.41 0.11
CA VAL A 63 6.52 8.49 -0.84
C VAL A 63 7.59 9.57 -0.83
N SER A 64 8.00 10.00 0.35
CA SER A 64 8.96 11.09 0.52
C SER A 64 10.33 10.72 -0.06
N THR A 65 10.77 9.48 0.16
CA THR A 65 12.01 8.91 -0.38
C THR A 65 11.92 8.71 -1.88
N SER A 66 10.79 8.23 -2.41
CA SER A 66 10.60 8.10 -3.85
C SER A 66 10.63 9.46 -4.55
N ASN A 67 9.93 10.46 -4.01
CA ASN A 67 9.96 11.82 -4.53
C ASN A 67 11.37 12.43 -4.43
N ARG A 68 12.14 12.14 -3.37
CA ARG A 68 13.56 12.53 -3.23
C ARG A 68 14.45 11.96 -4.33
N LEU A 69 14.12 10.77 -4.83
CA LEU A 69 14.86 10.08 -5.89
C LEU A 69 14.40 10.48 -7.30
N VAL A 70 13.17 10.97 -7.48
CA VAL A 70 12.70 11.57 -8.75
C VAL A 70 13.31 12.95 -8.97
N SER A 71 13.51 13.74 -7.91
CA SER A 71 14.11 15.08 -7.98
C SER A 71 15.64 15.04 -7.90
N SER A 72 16.32 14.34 -8.81
CA SER A 72 17.80 14.30 -8.87
C SER A 72 18.46 15.62 -9.29
N THR A 73 17.76 16.76 -9.17
CA THR A 73 18.39 18.08 -9.16
C THR A 73 18.87 18.34 -7.73
N VAL A 74 20.19 18.28 -7.55
CA VAL A 74 20.90 18.61 -6.30
C VAL A 74 20.52 20.04 -5.89
N GLY A 75 19.77 20.15 -4.79
CA GLY A 75 19.41 21.43 -4.20
C GLY A 75 18.12 21.33 -3.41
N ASN A 76 18.20 21.66 -2.12
CA ASN A 76 17.08 22.09 -1.27
C ASN A 76 16.41 21.03 -0.38
N ASP A 77 17.20 20.37 0.48
CA ASP A 77 16.66 19.79 1.72
C ASP A 77 16.02 20.88 2.63
N VAL A 78 16.45 22.14 2.50
CA VAL A 78 15.91 23.31 3.22
C VAL A 78 14.51 23.71 2.75
N GLU A 79 14.25 23.83 1.44
CA GLU A 79 12.90 24.14 0.92
C GLU A 79 11.87 23.07 1.25
N ARG A 80 12.31 21.85 1.59
CA ARG A 80 11.43 20.71 1.82
C ARG A 80 10.99 20.54 3.27
N SER A 81 11.87 20.86 4.23
CA SER A 81 11.46 21.09 5.63
C SER A 81 10.41 22.20 5.69
N GLU A 82 10.65 23.28 4.94
CA GLU A 82 9.66 24.35 4.76
C GLU A 82 8.40 23.86 4.06
N SER A 83 8.49 23.00 3.04
CA SER A 83 7.31 22.45 2.35
C SER A 83 6.46 21.55 3.25
N LYS A 84 7.08 20.66 4.05
CA LYS A 84 6.36 19.86 5.06
C LYS A 84 5.72 20.76 6.13
N GLN A 85 6.46 21.77 6.63
CA GLN A 85 5.94 22.76 7.58
C GLN A 85 4.80 23.60 6.98
N ARG A 86 4.90 23.99 5.70
CA ARG A 86 3.87 24.73 4.95
C ARG A 86 2.62 23.88 4.74
N VAL A 87 2.74 22.58 4.51
CA VAL A 87 1.58 21.67 4.41
C VAL A 87 0.97 21.42 5.79
N MET A 88 1.78 21.35 6.86
CA MET A 88 1.29 21.29 8.25
C MET A 88 0.53 22.55 8.67
N LYS A 89 0.78 23.71 8.06
CA LYS A 89 -0.02 24.93 8.28
C LYS A 89 -1.52 24.71 8.00
N TRP A 90 -1.87 23.81 7.09
CA TRP A 90 -3.26 23.46 6.78
C TRP A 90 -3.75 22.19 7.49
N ALA A 91 -3.02 21.70 8.51
CA ALA A 91 -3.51 20.62 9.35
C ALA A 91 -4.52 21.18 10.37
N HIS A 92 -5.67 20.50 10.50
CA HIS A 92 -6.71 20.86 11.47
C HIS A 92 -6.46 20.26 12.88
N GLY A 93 -5.35 19.54 13.07
CA GLY A 93 -4.98 18.90 14.34
C GLY A 93 -3.84 17.91 14.16
N ASN A 94 -3.44 17.26 15.27
CA ASN A 94 -2.51 16.14 15.24
C ASN A 94 -3.17 14.96 14.52
N ARG A 95 -2.41 14.33 13.62
CA ARG A 95 -2.85 13.16 12.86
C ARG A 95 -2.16 11.93 13.42
N ASP A 96 -2.89 10.83 13.43
CA ASP A 96 -2.30 9.53 13.70
C ASP A 96 -1.45 9.07 12.52
N LEU A 97 -0.42 8.24 12.79
CA LEU A 97 0.48 7.70 11.77
C LEU A 97 -0.29 6.85 10.73
N SER A 98 -1.29 6.09 11.18
CA SER A 98 -2.16 5.31 10.29
C SER A 98 -2.89 6.20 9.27
N ASP A 99 -3.42 7.33 9.74
CA ASP A 99 -4.11 8.32 8.92
C ASP A 99 -3.18 9.01 7.91
N GLU A 100 -1.91 9.23 8.28
CA GLU A 100 -0.90 9.74 7.35
C GLU A 100 -0.54 8.71 6.27
N ASN A 101 -0.42 7.43 6.63
CA ASN A 101 -0.11 6.36 5.69
C ASN A 101 -1.25 6.14 4.68
N PHE A 102 -2.52 6.19 5.09
CA PHE A 102 -3.65 6.14 4.15
C PHE A 102 -3.74 7.35 3.20
N ARG A 103 -3.07 8.47 3.51
CA ARG A 103 -3.00 9.63 2.59
C ARG A 103 -1.94 9.46 1.51
N ALA A 104 -0.94 8.61 1.75
CA ALA A 104 0.19 8.42 0.85
C ALA A 104 -0.25 8.01 -0.59
N PRO A 105 -1.14 7.02 -0.76
CA PRO A 105 -1.62 6.64 -2.09
C PRO A 105 -2.47 7.75 -2.76
N ILE A 106 -3.23 8.53 -1.99
CA ILE A 106 -4.04 9.64 -2.51
C ILE A 106 -3.15 10.74 -3.09
N VAL A 107 -2.06 11.09 -2.39
CA VAL A 107 -1.08 12.08 -2.88
C VAL A 107 -0.39 11.59 -4.15
N LEU A 108 -0.04 10.30 -4.22
CA LEU A 108 0.54 9.72 -5.43
C LEU A 108 -0.45 9.67 -6.60
N ALA A 109 -1.72 9.41 -6.34
CA ALA A 109 -2.74 9.46 -7.38
C ALA A 109 -2.89 10.89 -7.95
N TYR A 110 -2.69 11.93 -7.15
CA TYR A 110 -2.58 13.31 -7.65
C TYR A 110 -1.32 13.50 -8.51
N ASN A 111 -0.16 13.04 -8.05
CA ASN A 111 1.09 13.12 -8.81
C ASN A 111 1.03 12.34 -10.13
N LEU A 112 0.28 11.24 -10.18
CA LEU A 112 0.03 10.45 -11.38
C LEU A 112 -0.87 11.22 -12.36
N ARG A 113 -1.96 11.83 -11.88
CA ARG A 113 -2.80 12.72 -12.72
C ARG A 113 -1.96 13.87 -13.30
N SER A 114 -1.14 14.51 -12.47
CA SER A 114 -0.24 15.58 -12.94
C SER A 114 0.73 15.08 -14.01
N GLU A 115 1.21 13.84 -13.92
CA GLU A 115 2.11 13.26 -14.93
C GLU A 115 1.40 13.00 -16.26
N ILE A 116 0.17 12.48 -16.20
CA ILE A 116 -0.67 12.28 -17.38
C ILE A 116 -0.92 13.63 -18.07
N MET A 117 -1.19 14.69 -17.30
CA MET A 117 -1.41 16.05 -17.83
C MET A 117 -0.17 16.70 -18.46
N LYS A 118 1.06 16.28 -18.11
CA LYS A 118 2.29 16.88 -18.67
C LYS A 118 2.37 16.76 -20.19
N GLN A 119 1.70 15.77 -20.76
CA GLN A 119 1.56 15.61 -22.20
C GLN A 119 1.04 16.88 -22.89
N ARG A 120 0.14 17.62 -22.23
CA ARG A 120 -0.46 18.87 -22.74
C ARG A 120 0.54 20.02 -22.83
N SER A 121 1.64 19.97 -22.09
CA SER A 121 2.71 20.98 -22.13
C SER A 121 3.56 20.89 -23.41
N GLY A 122 3.31 19.91 -24.29
CA GLY A 122 3.93 19.84 -25.61
C GLY A 122 5.38 19.35 -25.63
N GLY A 123 5.89 18.69 -24.59
CA GLY A 123 7.27 18.15 -24.62
C GLY A 123 7.41 16.72 -25.12
N TYR A 124 6.34 15.93 -25.08
CA TYR A 124 6.47 14.46 -25.05
C TYR A 124 5.93 13.74 -26.29
N LEU A 125 4.80 14.17 -26.86
CA LEU A 125 4.27 13.56 -28.10
C LEU A 125 4.56 14.45 -29.31
N GLU A 126 5.13 13.85 -30.35
CA GLU A 126 5.39 14.48 -31.64
C GLU A 126 4.95 13.53 -32.76
N LYS A 127 4.13 14.00 -33.70
CA LYS A 127 3.80 13.24 -34.91
C LYS A 127 4.58 13.76 -36.11
N LYS A 128 5.25 12.85 -36.80
CA LYS A 128 6.22 13.12 -37.87
C LYS A 128 5.62 13.35 -39.27
N ARG A 129 4.35 13.78 -39.42
CA ARG A 129 3.69 13.80 -40.75
C ARG A 129 3.00 15.09 -41.21
N THR A 130 2.73 16.05 -40.33
CA THR A 130 2.18 17.36 -40.71
C THR A 130 2.38 18.32 -39.54
N ASP A 131 2.68 19.60 -39.81
CA ASP A 131 3.07 20.68 -38.87
C ASP A 131 2.10 21.01 -37.70
N THR A 132 1.20 20.10 -37.31
CA THR A 132 0.27 20.29 -36.19
C THR A 132 0.57 19.29 -35.08
N LYS A 133 1.15 19.80 -33.99
CA LYS A 133 1.41 19.09 -32.74
C LYS A 133 0.09 18.51 -32.21
N THR A 134 -0.11 17.20 -32.39
CA THR A 134 -1.36 16.57 -31.99
C THR A 134 -1.25 16.08 -30.55
N PHE A 135 -2.10 16.62 -29.68
CA PHE A 135 -2.29 16.13 -28.32
C PHE A 135 -3.15 14.85 -28.36
N MET A 136 -3.08 14.02 -27.31
CA MET A 136 -4.09 12.97 -27.11
C MET A 136 -5.47 13.62 -27.16
N HIS A 137 -6.43 12.98 -27.82
CA HIS A 137 -7.75 13.57 -27.93
C HIS A 137 -8.34 13.75 -26.52
N VAL A 138 -9.04 14.85 -26.25
CA VAL A 138 -9.58 15.16 -24.91
C VAL A 138 -10.39 13.98 -24.33
N ASN A 139 -11.12 13.25 -25.18
CA ASN A 139 -11.87 12.07 -24.75
C ASN A 139 -10.98 10.90 -24.30
N GLU A 140 -9.81 10.73 -24.90
CA GLU A 140 -8.84 9.68 -24.54
C GLU A 140 -8.14 10.05 -23.22
N GLU A 141 -7.77 11.32 -23.07
CA GLU A 141 -7.22 11.87 -21.83
C GLU A 141 -8.21 11.72 -20.67
N LEU A 142 -9.48 12.08 -20.90
CA LEU A 142 -10.55 11.92 -19.90
C LEU A 142 -10.76 10.46 -19.50
N LYS A 143 -10.63 9.52 -20.44
CA LYS A 143 -10.69 8.07 -20.14
C LYS A 143 -9.54 7.65 -19.23
N VAL A 144 -8.29 8.05 -19.53
CA VAL A 144 -7.13 7.72 -18.70
C VAL A 144 -7.26 8.31 -17.29
N LEU A 145 -7.70 9.56 -17.18
CA LEU A 145 -8.01 10.18 -15.88
C LEU A 145 -9.17 9.53 -15.13
N GLY A 146 -10.14 8.98 -15.88
CA GLY A 146 -11.23 8.17 -15.36
C GLY A 146 -10.70 6.98 -14.56
N PHE A 147 -9.76 6.22 -15.12
CA PHE A 147 -9.16 5.08 -14.41
C PHE A 147 -8.42 5.47 -13.12
N VAL A 148 -7.75 6.64 -13.09
CA VAL A 148 -7.14 7.12 -11.84
C VAL A 148 -8.21 7.50 -10.81
N SER A 149 -9.38 7.95 -11.26
CA SER A 149 -10.52 8.25 -10.39
C SER A 149 -11.19 6.98 -9.87
N ASP A 150 -11.30 5.95 -10.70
CA ASP A 150 -11.75 4.62 -10.31
C ASP A 150 -10.81 3.99 -9.28
N TYR A 151 -9.48 4.13 -9.47
CA TYR A 151 -8.48 3.73 -8.48
C TYR A 151 -8.74 4.42 -7.13
N VAL A 152 -8.93 5.74 -7.12
CA VAL A 152 -9.17 6.49 -5.88
C VAL A 152 -10.47 6.05 -5.23
N ALA A 153 -11.54 5.79 -5.99
CA ALA A 153 -12.80 5.29 -5.47
C ALA A 153 -12.67 3.90 -4.85
N ALA A 154 -11.98 2.97 -5.53
CA ALA A 154 -11.70 1.64 -5.03
C ALA A 154 -10.86 1.68 -3.74
N PHE A 155 -9.83 2.54 -3.71
CA PHE A 155 -9.00 2.74 -2.53
C PHE A 155 -9.77 3.35 -1.35
N HIS A 156 -10.71 4.28 -1.57
CA HIS A 156 -11.58 4.77 -0.50
C HIS A 156 -12.50 3.67 0.06
N GLY A 157 -13.03 2.82 -0.81
CA GLY A 157 -13.80 1.65 -0.39
C GLY A 157 -12.96 0.70 0.48
N LEU A 158 -11.70 0.50 0.11
CA LEU A 158 -10.74 -0.29 0.89
C LEU A 158 -10.39 0.36 2.22
N LYS A 159 -10.08 1.67 2.24
CA LYS A 159 -9.84 2.45 3.45
C LYS A 159 -11.02 2.32 4.42
N LYS A 160 -12.26 2.43 3.92
CA LYS A 160 -13.45 2.31 4.78
C LYS A 160 -13.53 0.95 5.48
N LEU A 161 -13.16 -0.13 4.80
CA LEU A 161 -13.13 -1.47 5.41
C LEU A 161 -12.07 -1.53 6.50
N MET A 162 -10.85 -1.06 6.23
CA MET A 162 -9.74 -1.07 7.19
C MET A 162 -9.97 -0.16 8.40
N THR A 163 -10.62 1.00 8.21
CA THR A 163 -10.85 1.97 9.29
C THR A 163 -12.13 1.71 10.07
N THR A 164 -12.91 0.67 9.73
CA THR A 164 -14.15 0.31 10.44
C THR A 164 -13.97 -1.04 11.15
N PRO A 165 -13.17 -1.10 12.24
CA PRO A 165 -13.06 -2.32 13.02
C PRO A 165 -14.39 -2.66 13.70
N PHE A 166 -14.56 -3.92 14.13
CA PHE A 166 -15.69 -4.26 14.97
C PHE A 166 -15.72 -3.37 16.22
N PRO A 167 -16.92 -2.98 16.70
CA PRO A 167 -17.02 -2.21 17.93
C PRO A 167 -16.34 -2.98 19.06
N PHE A 168 -15.29 -2.38 19.65
CA PHE A 168 -14.53 -3.01 20.73
C PHE A 168 -15.41 -3.60 21.86
N PRO A 169 -16.49 -2.94 22.32
CA PRO A 169 -17.36 -3.52 23.34
C PRO A 169 -18.03 -4.83 22.90
N LEU A 170 -18.34 -5.00 21.61
CA LEU A 170 -18.94 -6.22 21.09
C LEU A 170 -17.97 -7.40 21.22
N VAL A 171 -16.74 -7.23 20.76
CA VAL A 171 -15.68 -8.24 20.85
C VAL A 171 -15.37 -8.56 22.31
N GLN A 172 -15.26 -7.53 23.15
CA GLN A 172 -15.02 -7.71 24.59
C GLN A 172 -16.15 -8.51 25.27
N MET A 173 -17.41 -8.16 25.01
CA MET A 173 -18.56 -8.86 25.60
C MET A 173 -18.65 -10.31 25.12
N ALA A 174 -18.46 -10.57 23.83
CA ALA A 174 -18.47 -11.91 23.26
C ALA A 174 -17.41 -12.81 23.89
N ARG A 175 -16.17 -12.32 23.97
CA ARG A 175 -15.05 -13.05 24.59
C ARG A 175 -15.25 -13.30 26.08
N THR A 176 -15.78 -12.30 26.80
CA THR A 176 -16.11 -12.44 28.22
C THR A 176 -17.20 -13.51 28.42
N PHE A 177 -18.24 -13.49 27.60
CA PHE A 177 -19.31 -14.48 27.65
C PHE A 177 -18.80 -15.90 27.35
N LEU A 178 -17.98 -16.06 26.31
CA LEU A 178 -17.37 -17.34 25.94
C LEU A 178 -16.48 -17.89 27.06
N PHE A 179 -15.70 -17.02 27.71
CA PHE A 179 -14.89 -17.42 28.87
C PHE A 179 -15.75 -17.97 30.01
N PHE A 180 -16.84 -17.28 30.38
CA PHE A 180 -17.77 -17.77 31.40
C PHE A 180 -18.45 -19.07 30.99
N TRP A 181 -18.84 -19.20 29.72
CA TRP A 181 -19.46 -20.42 29.19
C TRP A 181 -18.53 -21.63 29.30
N VAL A 182 -17.31 -21.53 28.80
CA VAL A 182 -16.30 -22.60 28.87
C VAL A 182 -15.92 -22.92 30.32
N PHE A 183 -15.86 -21.91 31.20
CA PHE A 183 -15.56 -22.12 32.61
C PHE A 183 -16.70 -22.85 33.35
N THR A 184 -17.96 -22.58 33.01
CA THR A 184 -19.13 -23.11 33.73
C THR A 184 -19.58 -24.49 33.23
N ILE A 185 -19.31 -24.83 31.97
CA ILE A 185 -19.80 -26.07 31.36
C ILE A 185 -19.31 -27.38 32.02
N PRO A 186 -18.08 -27.51 32.56
CA PRO A 186 -17.66 -28.72 33.25
C PRO A 186 -18.50 -28.99 34.51
N PHE A 187 -18.91 -27.93 35.22
CA PHE A 187 -19.75 -28.03 36.41
C PHE A 187 -21.19 -28.44 36.09
N ALA A 188 -21.68 -28.12 34.89
CA ALA A 188 -22.99 -28.56 34.43
C ALA A 188 -22.99 -30.06 34.09
N ILE A 189 -21.93 -30.53 33.41
CA ILE A 189 -21.86 -31.91 32.90
C ILE A 189 -21.59 -32.95 34.00
N VAL A 190 -20.81 -32.60 35.04
CA VAL A 190 -20.40 -33.54 36.10
C VAL A 190 -21.58 -34.15 36.89
N GLY A 191 -22.73 -33.47 36.93
CA GLY A 191 -23.93 -33.95 37.61
C GLY A 191 -24.79 -34.91 36.79
N ASP A 192 -24.71 -34.83 35.45
CA ASP A 192 -25.60 -35.54 34.53
C ASP A 192 -24.98 -36.81 33.94
N ILE A 193 -23.65 -36.93 33.95
CA ILE A 193 -22.91 -38.05 33.35
C ILE A 193 -22.21 -38.88 34.42
N SER A 194 -22.55 -40.17 34.49
CA SER A 194 -22.00 -41.10 35.48
C SER A 194 -20.56 -41.52 35.23
N ASP A 195 -20.13 -41.61 33.96
CA ASP A 195 -18.75 -41.95 33.60
C ASP A 195 -17.91 -40.66 33.42
N PRO A 196 -16.88 -40.43 34.26
CA PRO A 196 -16.00 -39.27 34.14
C PRO A 196 -15.30 -39.16 32.78
N ILE A 197 -15.03 -40.29 32.11
CA ILE A 197 -14.36 -40.30 30.80
C ILE A 197 -15.26 -39.69 29.73
N ASP A 198 -16.54 -40.07 29.70
CA ASP A 198 -17.53 -39.52 28.77
C ASP A 198 -17.73 -38.02 28.99
N ALA A 199 -17.80 -37.59 30.27
CA ALA A 199 -17.89 -36.18 30.64
C ALA A 199 -16.69 -35.37 30.15
N MET A 200 -15.47 -35.91 30.30
CA MET A 200 -14.24 -35.26 29.82
C MET A 200 -14.21 -35.14 28.30
N ILE A 201 -14.61 -36.19 27.57
CA ILE A 201 -14.63 -36.19 26.10
C ILE A 201 -15.64 -35.16 25.58
N ILE A 202 -16.85 -35.14 26.13
CA ILE A 202 -17.88 -34.18 25.74
C ILE A 202 -17.43 -32.75 26.05
N ASN A 203 -16.87 -32.51 27.24
CA ASN A 203 -16.35 -31.21 27.62
C ASN A 203 -15.21 -30.73 26.69
N PHE A 204 -14.32 -31.65 26.28
CA PHE A 204 -13.26 -31.36 25.32
C PHE A 204 -13.82 -30.89 23.97
N PHE A 205 -14.76 -31.63 23.37
CA PHE A 205 -15.31 -31.26 22.07
C PHE A 205 -16.09 -29.94 22.10
N ILE A 206 -16.86 -29.69 23.16
CA ILE A 206 -17.59 -28.43 23.31
C ILE A 206 -16.60 -27.27 23.44
N THR A 207 -15.61 -27.41 24.32
CA THR A 207 -14.58 -26.36 24.53
C THR A 207 -13.77 -26.11 23.27
N TYR A 208 -13.32 -27.17 22.61
CA TYR A 208 -12.59 -27.10 21.34
C TYR A 208 -13.42 -26.39 20.26
N GLY A 209 -14.71 -26.70 20.15
CA GLY A 209 -15.61 -26.05 19.20
C GLY A 209 -15.74 -24.55 19.44
N PHE A 210 -16.06 -24.13 20.66
CA PHE A 210 -16.26 -22.71 20.98
C PHE A 210 -14.96 -21.90 20.94
N ILE A 211 -13.89 -22.38 21.58
CA ILE A 211 -12.59 -21.69 21.56
C ILE A 211 -12.03 -21.68 20.13
N GLY A 212 -12.15 -22.78 19.40
CA GLY A 212 -11.70 -22.86 18.01
C GLY A 212 -12.43 -21.86 17.10
N LEU A 213 -13.74 -21.69 17.27
CA LEU A 213 -14.52 -20.69 16.52
C LEU A 213 -14.11 -19.25 16.86
N GLU A 214 -13.86 -18.93 18.14
CA GLU A 214 -13.34 -17.61 18.54
C GLU A 214 -11.95 -17.37 17.94
N TYR A 215 -11.09 -18.39 17.93
CA TYR A 215 -9.76 -18.31 17.35
C TYR A 215 -9.81 -18.04 15.84
N VAL A 216 -10.62 -18.79 15.09
CA VAL A 216 -10.84 -18.53 13.65
C VAL A 216 -11.43 -17.14 13.41
N SER A 217 -12.32 -16.66 14.29
CA SER A 217 -12.89 -15.32 14.17
C SER A 217 -11.85 -14.22 14.39
N MET A 218 -10.84 -14.45 15.23
CA MET A 218 -9.71 -13.54 15.42
C MET A 218 -8.79 -13.51 14.19
N GLU A 219 -8.44 -14.67 13.62
CA GLU A 219 -7.63 -14.73 12.39
C GLU A 219 -8.33 -14.04 11.22
N LEU A 220 -9.66 -14.15 11.10
CA LEU A 220 -10.41 -13.50 10.01
C LEU A 220 -10.60 -11.98 10.17
N ASP A 221 -10.23 -11.38 11.30
CA ASP A 221 -10.44 -9.95 11.57
C ASP A 221 -9.36 -9.06 10.91
N ASP A 222 -8.15 -9.58 10.72
CA ASP A 222 -7.04 -8.87 10.05
C ASP A 222 -6.58 -9.58 8.76
N PRO A 223 -7.36 -9.52 7.67
CA PRO A 223 -7.08 -10.30 6.45
C PRO A 223 -5.88 -9.79 5.62
N TYR A 224 -5.21 -8.71 6.06
CA TYR A 224 -4.02 -8.13 5.42
C TYR A 224 -2.78 -8.25 6.32
N GLY A 225 -2.84 -9.14 7.32
CA GLY A 225 -1.74 -9.46 8.21
C GLY A 225 -0.68 -10.33 7.55
N ASP A 226 0.06 -11.06 8.39
CA ASP A 226 1.12 -11.98 7.97
C ASP A 226 0.74 -13.45 8.26
N ASP A 227 -0.53 -13.75 8.53
CA ASP A 227 -1.02 -15.10 8.81
C ASP A 227 -1.13 -15.95 7.53
N ALA A 228 -1.05 -17.27 7.67
CA ALA A 228 -1.03 -18.19 6.52
C ALA A 228 -2.33 -18.18 5.68
N ASN A 229 -3.44 -17.70 6.26
CA ASN A 229 -4.75 -17.62 5.61
C ASN A 229 -5.10 -16.19 5.13
N ASP A 230 -4.17 -15.24 5.27
CA ASP A 230 -4.38 -13.86 4.84
C ASP A 230 -4.29 -13.72 3.31
N PHE A 231 -4.68 -12.53 2.81
CA PHE A 231 -4.60 -12.25 1.39
C PHE A 231 -3.14 -12.18 0.92
N ASP A 232 -2.85 -12.84 -0.22
CA ASP A 232 -1.57 -12.74 -0.91
C ASP A 232 -1.45 -11.41 -1.66
N ASP A 233 -1.30 -10.32 -0.89
CA ASP A 233 -1.16 -8.96 -1.38
C ASP A 233 0.07 -8.79 -2.28
N LEU A 234 1.18 -9.39 -1.86
CA LEU A 234 2.45 -9.36 -2.59
C LEU A 234 2.33 -10.08 -3.93
N GLY A 235 1.79 -11.30 -3.96
CA GLY A 235 1.62 -12.07 -5.19
C GLY A 235 0.67 -11.39 -6.17
N MET A 236 -0.44 -10.84 -5.67
CA MET A 236 -1.35 -10.04 -6.51
C MET A 236 -0.65 -8.79 -7.08
N ALA A 237 0.17 -8.10 -6.30
CA ALA A 237 0.94 -6.95 -6.78
C ALA A 237 2.00 -7.34 -7.81
N GLN A 238 2.69 -8.47 -7.62
CA GLN A 238 3.68 -9.00 -8.56
C GLN A 238 3.07 -9.32 -9.92
N LEU A 239 1.89 -9.94 -9.96
CA LEU A 239 1.17 -10.21 -11.21
C LEU A 239 0.85 -8.91 -11.97
N VAL A 240 0.46 -7.84 -11.26
CA VAL A 240 0.23 -6.54 -11.88
C VAL A 240 1.53 -5.91 -12.39
N PHE A 241 2.64 -6.06 -11.67
CA PHE A 241 3.95 -5.60 -12.16
C PHE A 241 4.34 -6.31 -13.46
N GLU A 242 4.18 -7.62 -13.53
CA GLU A 242 4.44 -8.41 -14.74
C GLU A 242 3.56 -7.96 -15.90
N ASP A 243 2.25 -7.77 -15.67
CA ASP A 243 1.31 -7.25 -16.68
C ASP A 243 1.74 -5.86 -17.21
N ILE A 244 2.23 -4.98 -16.32
CA ILE A 244 2.76 -3.66 -16.70
C ILE A 244 4.02 -3.80 -17.55
N TYR A 245 4.97 -4.65 -17.14
CA TYR A 245 6.20 -4.88 -17.91
C TYR A 245 5.91 -5.46 -19.29
N ILE A 246 4.98 -6.43 -19.38
CA ILE A 246 4.55 -7.02 -20.66
C ILE A 246 3.87 -5.97 -21.54
N THR A 247 3.08 -5.08 -20.96
CA THR A 247 2.43 -3.99 -21.71
C THR A 247 3.48 -3.08 -22.34
N ILE A 248 4.46 -2.62 -21.55
CA ILE A 248 5.54 -1.76 -22.05
C ILE A 248 6.42 -2.49 -23.07
N TYR A 249 6.73 -3.77 -22.84
CA TYR A 249 7.45 -4.61 -23.78
C TYR A 249 6.75 -4.67 -25.15
N LYS A 250 5.43 -4.82 -25.16
CA LYS A 250 4.63 -4.88 -26.40
C LYS A 250 4.53 -3.52 -27.11
N THR A 251 4.57 -2.40 -26.39
CA THR A 251 4.43 -1.07 -27.00
C THR A 251 5.75 -0.45 -27.41
N ASP A 252 6.76 -0.51 -26.56
CA ASP A 252 8.04 0.21 -26.70
C ASP A 252 9.24 -0.69 -26.98
N GLY A 253 9.12 -1.99 -26.70
CA GLY A 253 10.16 -3.00 -26.94
C GLY A 253 10.88 -3.47 -25.67
N ALA A 254 11.83 -4.38 -25.87
CA ALA A 254 12.55 -5.04 -24.77
C ALA A 254 13.39 -4.07 -23.93
N GLU A 255 14.13 -3.18 -24.58
CA GLU A 255 15.04 -2.23 -23.92
C GLU A 255 14.29 -1.33 -22.92
N SER A 256 13.14 -0.79 -23.32
CA SER A 256 12.34 0.07 -22.45
C SER A 256 11.71 -0.66 -21.27
N ALA A 257 11.38 -1.95 -21.43
CA ALA A 257 10.84 -2.78 -20.35
C ALA A 257 11.93 -3.15 -19.32
N ASP A 258 13.13 -3.50 -19.80
CA ASP A 258 14.29 -3.79 -18.95
C ASP A 258 14.77 -2.54 -18.20
N GLU A 259 14.75 -1.38 -18.86
CA GLU A 259 15.02 -0.09 -18.22
C GLU A 259 14.02 0.20 -17.10
N LEU A 260 12.72 0.02 -17.35
CA LEU A 260 11.70 0.20 -16.31
C LEU A 260 11.93 -0.74 -15.13
N ARG A 261 12.20 -2.03 -15.39
CA ARG A 261 12.46 -3.02 -14.36
C ARG A 261 13.71 -2.69 -13.54
N SER A 262 14.81 -2.30 -14.19
CA SER A 262 16.05 -1.91 -13.51
C SER A 262 15.86 -0.62 -12.69
N ARG A 263 15.09 0.35 -13.19
CA ARG A 263 14.73 1.57 -12.47
C ARG A 263 13.94 1.24 -11.21
N VAL A 264 12.97 0.34 -11.29
CA VAL A 264 12.20 -0.13 -10.12
C VAL A 264 13.12 -0.85 -9.13
N TRP A 265 13.93 -1.81 -9.60
CA TRP A 265 14.85 -2.58 -8.76
C TRP A 265 15.84 -1.72 -8.00
N ASN A 266 16.54 -0.82 -8.69
CA ASN A 266 17.53 0.08 -8.10
C ASN A 266 16.92 0.99 -7.03
N ARG A 267 15.66 1.42 -7.24
CA ARG A 267 14.91 2.21 -6.27
C ARG A 267 14.53 1.37 -5.05
N CYS A 268 14.11 0.12 -5.25
CA CYS A 268 13.81 -0.81 -4.16
C CYS A 268 15.03 -1.06 -3.27
N ASN A 269 16.17 -1.43 -3.88
CA ASN A 269 17.41 -1.65 -3.14
C ASN A 269 17.87 -0.41 -2.36
N LYS A 270 17.76 0.76 -2.97
CA LYS A 270 18.15 2.01 -2.31
C LYS A 270 17.20 2.38 -1.16
N MET A 271 15.92 2.05 -1.26
CA MET A 271 14.97 2.21 -0.15
C MET A 271 15.27 1.26 0.99
N ASN A 272 15.50 -0.02 0.70
CA ASN A 272 15.80 -1.02 1.72
C ASN A 272 17.11 -0.66 2.46
N ALA A 273 18.15 -0.25 1.72
CA ALA A 273 19.41 0.20 2.31
C ALA A 273 19.26 1.46 3.19
N LEU A 274 18.34 2.37 2.87
CA LEU A 274 18.05 3.55 3.70
C LEU A 274 17.26 3.18 4.95
N GLN A 275 16.34 2.24 4.83
CA GLN A 275 15.54 1.73 5.94
C GLN A 275 16.41 0.98 6.95
N ASP A 276 17.33 0.13 6.47
CA ASP A 276 18.33 -0.55 7.30
C ASP A 276 19.22 0.46 8.03
N TYR A 277 19.66 1.52 7.34
CA TYR A 277 20.45 2.59 7.94
C TYR A 277 19.68 3.35 9.04
N GLN A 278 18.41 3.71 8.80
CA GLN A 278 17.58 4.40 9.80
C GLN A 278 17.26 3.51 11.01
N ASN A 279 17.02 2.22 10.79
CA ASN A 279 16.80 1.25 11.86
C ASN A 279 18.06 1.11 12.74
N ASN A 280 19.24 1.03 12.12
CA ASN A 280 20.51 1.01 12.85
C ASN A 280 20.74 2.33 13.62
N LEU A 281 20.46 3.47 13.01
CA LEU A 281 20.62 4.78 13.66
C LEU A 281 19.70 4.94 14.89
N ASN A 282 18.45 4.47 14.77
CA ASN A 282 17.48 4.51 15.87
C ASN A 282 17.85 3.53 16.99
N ALA A 283 18.41 2.37 16.65
CA ALA A 283 18.95 1.43 17.63
C ALA A 283 20.13 2.03 18.40
N ASP A 284 21.08 2.66 17.69
CA ASP A 284 22.24 3.34 18.29
C ASP A 284 21.81 4.53 19.18
N MET A 285 20.81 5.32 18.75
CA MET A 285 20.24 6.40 19.57
C MET A 285 19.53 5.88 20.83
N ALA A 286 18.78 4.78 20.72
CA ALA A 286 18.09 4.17 21.85
C ALA A 286 19.07 3.58 22.86
N GLU A 287 20.18 3.02 22.40
CA GLU A 287 21.27 2.51 23.25
C GLU A 287 21.99 3.66 23.97
N SER A 288 22.29 4.75 23.24
CA SER A 288 22.88 5.97 23.80
C SER A 288 22.00 6.60 24.89
N LEU A 289 20.68 6.65 24.68
CA LEU A 289 19.73 7.18 25.67
C LEU A 289 19.59 6.26 26.90
N ARG A 290 19.73 4.93 26.72
CA ARG A 290 19.78 3.98 27.85
C ARG A 290 21.06 4.12 28.67
N GLU A 291 22.21 4.37 28.04
CA GLU A 291 23.46 4.65 28.77
C GLU A 291 23.40 5.97 29.53
N ILE A 292 22.82 7.01 28.95
CA ILE A 292 22.62 8.30 29.63
C ILE A 292 21.66 8.13 30.82
N SER A 293 20.57 7.39 30.66
CA SER A 293 19.65 7.08 31.77
C SER A 293 20.34 6.32 32.92
N LYS A 294 21.19 5.34 32.61
CA LYS A 294 21.95 4.61 33.66
C LYS A 294 22.96 5.48 34.41
N ASN A 295 23.47 6.54 33.79
CA ASN A 295 24.44 7.46 34.41
C ASN A 295 23.79 8.61 35.20
N VAL A 296 22.47 8.81 35.10
CA VAL A 296 21.73 9.84 35.85
C VAL A 296 21.16 9.29 37.18
N ASP A 297 21.07 7.97 37.33
CA ASP A 297 20.57 7.28 38.53
C ASP A 297 21.69 6.90 39.55
N VAL A 298 22.89 7.47 39.44
CA VAL A 298 24.04 7.33 40.37
C VAL A 298 24.38 8.67 41.02
#